data_AF-A0A3D2QMG4-F1
#
_entry.id   AF-A0A3D2QMG4-F1
#
_cell.length_a   1.000
_cell.length_b   1.000
_cell.length_c   1.000
_cell.angle_alpha   90.00
_cell.angle_beta   90.00
_cell.angle_gamma   90.00
#
_symmetry.space_group_name_H-M   'P 1'
#
loop_
_entity.id
_entity.type
_entity.pdbx_description
1 polymer ?
#
loop_
_entity_poly.entity_id
_entity_poly.type
_entity_poly.pdbx_seq_one_letter_code
_entity_poly.pdbx_strand_id
1 'polypeptide(L)'
;MRTISSLLNFSKIKTEYFQQVDLSSLLEDVLLLLNHRLNAKHIVVVRRIVPGVMISRGIEDKLKQLFINLIMNSIDAILDYGKIQIEG
;
A
#
# COMPACT_ATOMS: atom_id res chain seq x y z
N MET A 1 -9.71 11.98 -16.64
CA MET A 1 -9.81 12.94 -15.52
C MET A 1 -8.59 12.71 -14.64
N ARG A 2 -7.73 13.72 -14.48
CA ARG A 2 -6.43 13.63 -13.77
C ARG A 2 -6.67 13.28 -12.29
N THR A 3 -5.95 12.31 -11.73
CA THR A 3 -5.78 12.20 -10.28
C THR A 3 -4.30 12.36 -9.91
N ILE A 4 -3.78 13.54 -10.22
CA ILE A 4 -2.65 14.10 -9.46
C ILE A 4 -3.27 14.58 -8.14
N SER A 5 -3.47 13.65 -7.20
CA SER A 5 -3.97 13.97 -5.85
C SER A 5 -3.02 13.48 -4.76
N SER A 6 -1.95 12.76 -5.10
CA SER A 6 -0.93 12.35 -4.12
C SER A 6 0.22 13.35 -3.96
N LEU A 7 0.21 14.48 -4.71
CA LEU A 7 1.30 15.47 -4.67
C LEU A 7 1.02 16.70 -3.80
N LEU A 8 -0.05 16.71 -3.00
CA LEU A 8 -0.29 17.76 -2.00
C LEU A 8 -0.39 17.16 -0.60
N ASN A 9 0.76 16.96 0.03
CA ASN A 9 0.96 17.16 1.47
C ASN A 9 2.47 17.32 1.74
N PHE A 10 3.08 18.29 1.05
CA PHE A 10 4.37 18.85 1.40
C PHE A 10 4.14 20.12 2.24
N SER A 11 3.87 19.98 3.54
CA SER A 11 4.08 21.07 4.50
C SER A 11 3.94 20.61 5.96
N LYS A 12 4.77 19.65 6.36
CA LYS A 12 5.31 19.60 7.73
C LYS A 12 6.59 18.81 7.65
N ILE A 13 7.72 19.52 7.64
CA ILE A 13 9.03 18.93 7.84
C ILE A 13 9.05 18.46 9.31
N LYS A 14 8.50 17.26 9.56
CA LYS A 14 9.01 16.43 10.65
C LYS A 14 10.34 15.89 10.15
N THR A 15 11.32 15.75 11.03
CA THR A 15 12.57 15.11 10.67
C THR A 15 12.28 13.64 10.38
N GLU A 16 12.03 13.34 9.11
CA GLU A 16 11.73 12.00 8.62
C GLU A 16 13.07 11.29 8.39
N TYR A 17 13.43 10.41 9.33
CA TYR A 17 14.65 9.62 9.20
C TYR A 17 14.39 8.37 8.37
N PHE A 18 15.30 8.08 7.45
CA PHE A 18 15.36 6.78 6.81
C PHE A 18 15.69 5.71 7.86
N GLN A 19 14.86 4.68 7.94
CA GLN A 19 15.07 3.52 8.81
C GLN A 19 14.98 2.23 7.99
N GLN A 20 15.45 1.11 8.56
CA GLN A 20 15.10 -0.19 8.01
C GLN A 20 13.61 -0.43 8.22
N VAL A 21 12.93 -0.80 7.15
CA VAL A 21 11.50 -1.09 7.14
C VAL A 21 11.30 -2.46 6.51
N ASP A 22 10.60 -3.34 7.22
CA ASP A 22 10.09 -4.59 6.65
C ASP A 22 8.83 -4.26 5.82
N LEU A 23 8.98 -4.26 4.50
CA LEU A 23 7.90 -3.97 3.57
C LEU A 23 6.81 -5.05 3.62
N SER A 24 7.14 -6.28 4.03
CA SER A 24 6.17 -7.37 4.13
C SER A 24 5.17 -7.05 5.24
N SER A 25 5.67 -6.72 6.42
CA SER A 25 4.85 -6.32 7.57
C SER A 25 4.06 -5.04 7.26
N LEU A 26 4.70 -4.06 6.64
CA LEU A 26 4.04 -2.80 6.25
C LEU A 26 2.90 -3.01 5.25
N LEU A 27 3.08 -3.92 4.29
CA LEU A 27 2.06 -4.24 3.31
C LEU A 27 0.86 -4.96 3.96
N GLU A 28 1.12 -5.88 4.90
CA GLU A 28 0.06 -6.56 5.65
C GLU A 28 -0.79 -5.57 6.45
N ASP A 29 -0.18 -4.59 7.12
CA ASP A 29 -0.90 -3.52 7.81
C ASP A 29 -1.83 -2.74 6.86
N VAL A 30 -1.34 -2.43 5.66
CA VAL A 30 -2.12 -1.71 4.65
C VAL A 30 -3.27 -2.57 4.09
N LEU A 31 -3.04 -3.87 3.86
CA LEU A 31 -4.10 -4.79 3.43
C LEU A 31 -5.18 -4.94 4.50
N LEU A 32 -4.79 -4.99 5.77
CA LEU A 32 -5.73 -5.02 6.90
C LEU A 32 -6.56 -3.73 6.96
N LEU A 33 -5.91 -2.56 6.82
CA LEU A 33 -6.57 -1.26 6.78
C LEU A 33 -7.61 -1.17 5.65
N LEU A 34 -7.35 -1.78 4.50
CA LEU A 34 -8.21 -1.73 3.32
C LEU A 34 -9.18 -2.93 3.20
N ASN A 35 -9.16 -3.85 4.17
CA ASN A 35 -9.92 -5.11 4.13
C ASN A 35 -11.42 -4.91 3.89
N HIS A 36 -12.03 -3.91 4.54
CA HIS A 36 -13.46 -3.62 4.34
C HIS A 36 -13.79 -3.31 2.87
N ARG A 37 -12.95 -2.52 2.18
CA ARG A 37 -13.16 -2.14 0.77
C ARG A 37 -12.91 -3.30 -0.17
N LEU A 38 -11.88 -4.10 0.09
CA LEU A 38 -11.59 -5.32 -0.65
C LEU A 38 -12.78 -6.29 -0.60
N ASN A 39 -13.34 -6.50 0.60
CA ASN A 39 -14.49 -7.36 0.80
C ASN A 39 -15.77 -6.81 0.15
N ALA A 40 -16.00 -5.49 0.24
CA ALA A 40 -17.16 -4.85 -0.38
C ALA A 40 -17.22 -5.06 -1.91
N LYS A 41 -16.07 -5.16 -2.57
CA LYS A 41 -15.95 -5.44 -4.01
C LYS A 41 -15.65 -6.91 -4.33
N HIS A 42 -15.68 -7.80 -3.34
CA HIS A 42 -15.33 -9.21 -3.50
C HIS A 42 -13.95 -9.44 -4.15
N ILE A 43 -12.97 -8.57 -3.85
CA ILE A 43 -11.63 -8.64 -4.41
C ILE A 43 -10.78 -9.65 -3.64
N VAL A 44 -10.23 -10.63 -4.35
CA VAL A 44 -9.28 -11.59 -3.80
C VAL A 44 -7.85 -11.04 -3.90
N VAL A 45 -7.15 -10.98 -2.77
CA VAL A 45 -5.73 -10.58 -2.75
C VAL A 45 -4.86 -11.83 -2.67
N VAL A 46 -4.03 -12.04 -3.70
CA VAL A 46 -3.05 -13.13 -3.76
C VAL A 46 -1.65 -12.56 -3.52
N ARG A 47 -0.96 -13.12 -2.52
CA ARG A 47 0.33 -12.62 -2.05
C ARG A 47 1.39 -13.69 -2.32
N ARG A 48 2.41 -13.32 -3.08
CA ARG A 48 3.60 -14.13 -3.34
C ARG A 48 4.81 -13.40 -2.77
N ILE A 49 4.85 -13.34 -1.44
CA ILE A 49 5.84 -12.58 -0.68
C ILE A 49 6.37 -13.49 0.41
N VAL A 50 7.69 -13.50 0.59
CA VAL A 50 8.33 -14.18 1.71
C VAL A 50 8.42 -13.19 2.88
N PRO A 51 7.78 -13.46 4.03
CA PRO A 51 7.83 -12.58 5.19
C PRO A 51 9.27 -12.32 5.66
N GLY A 52 9.57 -11.09 6.07
CA GLY A 52 10.87 -10.70 6.62
C GLY A 52 12.02 -10.61 5.60
N VAL A 53 11.74 -10.82 4.30
CA VAL A 53 12.77 -10.79 3.24
C VAL A 53 12.83 -9.43 2.55
N MET A 54 11.71 -8.71 2.45
CA MET A 54 11.67 -7.38 1.84
C MET A 54 12.04 -6.27 2.83
N ILE A 55 13.33 -6.17 3.15
CA ILE A 55 13.84 -5.07 3.97
C ILE A 55 14.32 -3.93 3.06
N SER A 56 13.78 -2.73 3.26
CA SER A 56 14.20 -1.53 2.53
C SER A 56 14.56 -0.41 3.49
N ARG A 57 15.39 0.53 3.03
CA ARG A 57 15.63 1.79 3.74
C ARG A 57 14.63 2.83 3.27
N GLY A 58 13.82 3.35 4.18
CA GLY A 58 12.81 4.34 3.84
C GLY A 58 12.21 5.02 5.05
N ILE A 59 11.33 5.97 4.76
CA ILE A 59 10.47 6.60 5.76
C ILE A 59 9.19 5.79 5.79
N GLU A 60 8.96 5.07 6.89
CA GLU A 60 7.87 4.09 7.00
C GLU A 60 6.50 4.69 6.65
N ASP A 61 6.16 5.87 7.17
CA ASP A 61 4.88 6.54 6.88
C ASP A 61 4.71 6.87 5.39
N LYS A 62 5.81 7.22 4.69
CA LYS A 62 5.77 7.47 3.24
C LYS A 62 5.58 6.19 2.45
N LEU A 63 6.25 5.11 2.85
CA LEU A 63 6.09 3.79 2.24
C LEU A 63 4.67 3.23 2.49
N LYS A 64 4.13 3.45 3.68
CA LYS A 64 2.74 3.09 4.03
C LYS A 64 1.77 3.82 3.10
N GLN A 65 1.93 5.14 2.95
CA GLN A 65 1.11 5.94 2.05
C GLN A 65 1.25 5.51 0.59
N LEU A 66 2.46 5.15 0.16
CA LEU A 66 2.70 4.61 -1.19
C LEU A 66 1.87 3.34 -1.41
N PHE A 67 1.94 2.36 -0.51
CA PHE A 67 1.17 1.13 -0.64
C PHE A 67 -0.34 1.37 -0.59
N ILE A 68 -0.82 2.26 0.30
CA ILE A 68 -2.24 2.66 0.33
C ILE A 68 -2.67 3.18 -1.04
N ASN A 69 -1.90 4.09 -1.62
CA ASN A 69 -2.24 4.68 -2.91
C ASN A 69 -2.26 3.64 -4.04
N LEU A 70 -1.29 2.73 -4.07
CA LEU A 70 -1.21 1.69 -5.10
C LEU A 70 -2.37 0.69 -4.99
N ILE A 71 -2.68 0.23 -3.79
CA ILE A 71 -3.77 -0.72 -3.56
C ILE A 71 -5.12 -0.06 -3.81
N MET A 72 -5.31 1.18 -3.36
CA MET A 72 -6.51 1.97 -3.65
C MET A 72 -6.73 2.13 -5.15
N ASN A 73 -5.69 2.50 -5.91
CA ASN A 73 -5.77 2.59 -7.36
C ASN A 73 -6.18 1.25 -8.00
N SER A 74 -5.71 0.13 -7.43
CA SER A 74 -6.07 -1.20 -7.89
C SER A 74 -7.54 -1.54 -7.59
N ILE A 75 -8.02 -1.23 -6.39
CA ILE A 75 -9.43 -1.41 -5.98
C ILE A 75 -10.36 -0.55 -6.85
N ASP A 76 -9.95 0.68 -7.16
CA ASP A 76 -10.74 1.62 -7.95
C ASP A 76 -10.81 1.18 -9.44
N ALA A 77 -9.74 0.58 -9.96
CA ALA A 77 -9.68 0.09 -11.34
C ALA A 77 -10.44 -1.23 -11.56
N ILE A 78 -10.60 -2.03 -10.51
CA ILE A 78 -11.38 -3.28 -10.55
C ILE A 78 -12.87 -2.95 -10.39
N LEU A 79 -13.76 -3.65 -11.12
CA LEU A 79 -15.20 -3.62 -10.85
C LEU A 79 -15.50 -4.44 -9.57
N ASP A 80 -16.33 -5.47 -9.65
CA ASP A 80 -16.56 -6.42 -8.56
C ASP A 80 -15.94 -7.78 -8.92
N TYR A 81 -15.66 -8.61 -7.92
CA TYR A 81 -15.15 -9.98 -8.06
C TYR A 81 -13.78 -10.09 -8.78
N GLY A 82 -12.90 -9.11 -8.57
CA GLY A 82 -11.57 -9.11 -9.16
C GLY A 82 -10.48 -9.74 -8.31
N LYS A 83 -9.24 -9.66 -8.81
CA LYS A 83 -8.05 -10.16 -8.13
C LYS A 83 -6.93 -9.12 -8.15
N ILE A 84 -6.30 -8.90 -6.99
CA ILE A 84 -5.04 -8.15 -6.86
C ILE A 84 -3.94 -9.17 -6.56
N GLN A 85 -2.82 -9.08 -7.27
CA GLN A 85 -1.66 -9.95 -7.05
C GLN A 85 -0.46 -9.10 -6.66
N ILE A 86 0.22 -9.50 -5.59
CA ILE A 86 1.40 -8.80 -5.07
C ILE A 86 2.55 -9.79 -5.00
N GLU A 87 3.71 -9.39 -5.53
CA GLU A 87 4.91 -10.22 -5.69
C GLU A 87 6.13 -9.41 -5.27
N GLY A 88 7.17 -10.08 -4.76
CA GLY A 88 8.49 -9.50 -4.56
C GLY A 88 9.58 -10.54 -4.37
#